data_AF-A0A8T0EJU0-F1
#
_entry.id   AF-A0A8T0EJU0-F1
#
_cell.length_a   1.000
_cell.length_b   1.000
_cell.length_c   1.000
_cell.angle_alpha   90.00
_cell.angle_beta   90.00
_cell.angle_gamma   90.00
#
_symmetry.space_group_name_H-M   'P 1'
#
loop_
_entity.id
_entity.type
_entity.pdbx_description
1 polymer ?
#
loop_
_entity_poly.entity_id
_entity_poly.type
_entity_poly.pdbx_seq_one_letter_code
_entity_poly.pdbx_strand_id
1 'polypeptide(L)' 'MDVQRKQMKYPYTYAAKIARFPYKFHWDNFWLPRFLVGSVILTFPFFLFIHRKVNTPENKAFWAEKHKQERQYHFH' A
#
# COMPACT_ATOMS: atom_id res chain seq x y z
N MET A 1 20.13 -26.73 -20.79
CA MET A 1 19.15 -27.55 -20.04
C MET A 1 18.01 -26.63 -19.63
N ASP A 2 16.97 -26.50 -20.46
CA ASP A 2 15.79 -25.71 -20.12
C ASP A 2 14.96 -26.46 -19.09
N VAL A 3 15.13 -26.10 -17.81
CA VAL A 3 14.36 -26.70 -16.72
C VAL A 3 12.94 -26.15 -16.78
N GLN A 4 12.02 -26.91 -17.37
CA GLN A 4 10.60 -26.59 -17.39
C GLN A 4 10.05 -26.67 -15.95
N ARG A 5 9.98 -25.53 -15.26
CA ARG A 5 9.48 -25.48 -13.87
C ARG A 5 7.97 -25.68 -13.86
N LYS A 6 7.53 -26.88 -13.49
CA LYS A 6 6.11 -27.20 -13.30
C LYS A 6 5.56 -26.44 -12.10
N GLN A 7 4.47 -25.72 -12.30
CA GLN A 7 3.76 -25.06 -11.21
C GLN A 7 3.07 -26.10 -10.29
N MET A 8 3.36 -26.05 -8.99
CA MET A 8 2.83 -26.96 -7.97
C MET A 8 1.32 -26.80 -7.72
N LYS A 9 0.44 -27.76 -8.01
CA LYS A 9 -1.04 -27.65 -7.86
C LYS A 9 -1.55 -26.83 -6.65
N TYR A 10 -1.00 -27.04 -5.45
CA TYR A 10 -1.27 -26.23 -4.26
C TYR A 10 0.00 -25.52 -3.79
N PRO A 11 0.17 -24.23 -4.08
CA PRO A 11 1.36 -23.49 -3.67
C PRO A 11 1.28 -23.15 -2.19
N TYR A 12 2.34 -23.47 -1.43
CA TYR A 12 2.44 -23.12 -0.01
C TYR A 12 3.00 -21.72 0.23
N THR A 13 3.67 -21.13 -0.77
CA THR A 13 4.18 -19.75 -0.67
C THR A 13 3.13 -18.73 -1.09
N TYR A 14 3.09 -17.59 -0.39
CA TYR A 14 2.17 -16.50 -0.72
C TYR A 14 2.38 -15.97 -2.14
N ALA A 15 3.63 -15.82 -2.57
CA ALA A 15 3.95 -15.37 -3.93
C ALA A 15 3.34 -16.29 -5.00
N ALA A 16 3.41 -17.60 -4.83
CA ALA A 16 2.86 -18.55 -5.79
C ALA A 16 1.32 -18.65 -5.74
N LYS A 17 0.68 -18.33 -4.60
CA LYS A 17 -0.78 -18.17 -4.51
C LYS A 17 -1.25 -16.93 -5.26
N ILE A 18 -0.57 -15.80 -5.06
CA ILE A 18 -0.85 -14.52 -5.74
C ILE A 18 -0.68 -14.68 -7.25
N ALA A 19 0.42 -15.27 -7.72
CA ALA A 19 0.66 -15.50 -9.15
C ALA A 19 -0.43 -16.34 -9.84
N ARG A 20 -1.19 -17.14 -9.07
CA ARG A 20 -2.28 -17.98 -9.59
C ARG A 20 -3.66 -17.41 -9.39
N PHE A 21 -3.78 -16.27 -8.72
CA PHE A 21 -5.06 -15.62 -8.56
C PHE A 21 -5.60 -15.23 -9.94
N PRO A 22 -6.85 -15.55 -10.29
CA PRO A 22 -7.38 -15.27 -11.62
C PRO A 22 -7.81 -13.80 -11.72
N TYR A 23 -6.82 -12.90 -11.86
CA TYR A 23 -7.01 -11.45 -11.88
C TYR A 23 -8.01 -10.99 -12.94
N LYS A 24 -7.86 -11.48 -14.18
CA LYS A 24 -8.74 -11.13 -15.30
C LYS A 24 -10.20 -11.49 -15.02
N PHE A 25 -10.43 -12.70 -14.50
CA PHE A 25 -11.78 -13.15 -14.15
C PHE A 25 -12.44 -12.20 -13.14
N HIS A 26 -11.72 -11.81 -12.08
CA HIS A 26 -12.27 -10.88 -11.10
C HIS A 26 -12.45 -9.47 -11.66
N TRP A 27 -11.58 -9.01 -12.54
CA TRP A 27 -11.72 -7.70 -13.17
C TRP A 27 -12.96 -7.60 -14.05
N ASP A 28 -13.21 -8.62 -14.86
CA ASP A 28 -14.31 -8.64 -15.83
C ASP A 28 -15.65 -8.92 -15.15
N ASN A 29 -15.69 -9.87 -14.20
CA ASN A 29 -16.94 -10.35 -13.58
C ASN A 29 -17.31 -9.61 -12.30
N PHE A 30 -16.36 -8.94 -11.63
CA PHE A 30 -16.63 -8.23 -10.37
C PHE A 30 -16.52 -6.72 -10.57
N TRP A 31 -17.44 -5.99 -9.94
CA TRP A 31 -17.48 -4.52 -10.06
C TRP A 31 -16.42 -3.87 -9.16
N LEU A 32 -16.25 -4.37 -7.93
CA LEU A 32 -15.41 -3.77 -6.90
C LEU A 32 -13.97 -3.41 -7.34
N PRO A 33 -13.18 -4.30 -7.98
CA PRO A 33 -11.78 -3.97 -8.31
C PRO A 33 -11.69 -2.78 -9.27
N ARG A 34 -12.65 -2.63 -10.18
CA ARG A 34 -12.72 -1.49 -11.11
C ARG A 34 -12.99 -0.18 -10.37
N PHE A 35 -13.95 -0.16 -9.46
CA PHE A 35 -14.27 1.02 -8.66
C PHE A 35 -13.18 1.35 -7.65
N LEU A 36 -12.51 0.33 -7.09
CA LEU A 36 -11.39 0.54 -6.17
C LEU A 36 -10.20 1.20 -6.88
N VAL A 37 -9.81 0.69 -8.05
CA VAL A 37 -8.73 1.29 -8.84
C VAL A 37 -9.13 2.69 -9.31
N GLY A 38 -10.36 2.86 -9.77
CA GLY A 38 -10.89 4.17 -10.19
C GLY A 38 -10.90 5.20 -9.06
N SER A 39 -11.37 4.82 -7.87
CA SER A 39 -11.44 5.72 -6.70
C SER A 39 -10.05 6.08 -6.19
N VAL A 40 -9.11 5.13 -6.18
CA VAL A 40 -7.71 5.40 -5.83
C VAL A 40 -7.12 6.38 -6.82
N ILE A 41 -7.24 6.16 -8.13
CA ILE A 41 -6.69 7.08 -9.15
C ILE A 41 -7.29 8.48 -9.03
N LEU A 42 -8.62 8.57 -8.82
CA LEU A 42 -9.32 9.85 -8.70
C LEU A 42 -8.90 10.63 -7.45
N THR A 43 -8.74 9.94 -6.32
CA THR A 43 -8.42 10.58 -5.03
C THR A 43 -6.92 10.77 -4.81
N PHE A 44 -6.07 10.01 -5.50
CA PHE A 44 -4.60 10.07 -5.38
C PHE A 44 -4.00 11.48 -5.53
N PRO A 45 -4.36 12.33 -6.53
CA PRO A 45 -3.80 13.67 -6.63
C PRO A 45 -4.19 14.56 -5.44
N PHE A 46 -5.40 14.39 -4.90
CA PHE A 46 -5.86 15.11 -3.72
C PHE A 46 -5.05 14.70 -2.47
N PHE A 47 -4.84 13.40 -2.27
CA PHE A 47 -3.99 12.91 -1.19
C PHE A 47 -2.53 13.36 -1.35
N LEU A 48 -1.99 13.38 -2.57
CA LEU A 48 -0.64 13.91 -2.83
C LEU A 48 -0.53 15.39 -2.49
N PHE A 49 -1.56 16.19 -2.79
CA PHE A 49 -1.59 17.61 -2.44
C PHE A 49 -1.52 17.80 -0.91
N ILE A 50 -2.38 17.10 -0.16
CA ILE A 50 -2.37 17.13 1.31
C ILE A 50 -1.03 16.63 1.84
N HIS A 51 -0.55 15.51 1.33
CA HIS A 51 0.72 14.91 1.75
C HIS A 51 1.88 15.91 1.62
N ARG A 52 1.95 16.66 0.53
CA ARG A 52 2.99 17.68 0.33
C ARG A 52 2.86 18.85 1.29
N LYS A 53 1.63 19.28 1.62
CA LYS A 53 1.37 20.38 2.56
C LYS A 53 1.66 20.01 4.00
N VAL A 54 1.35 18.78 4.41
CA VAL A 54 1.61 18.30 5.78
C VAL A 54 3.09 17.99 5.99
N ASN A 55 3.81 17.55 4.96
CA ASN A 55 5.22 17.15 5.08
C ASN A 55 6.23 18.29 4.84
N THR A 56 5.89 19.54 5.15
CA THR A 56 6.84 20.65 5.12
C THR A 56 7.95 20.45 6.17
N PRO A 57 9.18 20.95 5.92
CA PRO A 57 10.29 20.79 6.87
C PRO A 57 9.98 21.44 8.23
N GLU A 58 9.27 22.57 8.21
CA GLU A 58 8.81 23.29 9.40
C GLU A 58 7.85 22.45 10.25
N ASN A 59 6.84 21.84 9.63
CA ASN A 59 5.87 21.01 10.35
C ASN A 59 6.55 19.76 10.92
N LYS A 60 7.48 19.15 10.17
CA LYS A 60 8.27 18.02 10.67
C LYS A 60 9.12 18.39 11.89
N ALA A 61 9.75 19.56 11.89
CA ALA A 61 10.52 20.04 13.03
C ALA A 61 9.63 20.25 14.27
N PHE A 62 8.48 20.91 14.08
CA PHE A 62 7.50 21.11 15.15
C PHE A 62 7.02 19.80 15.79
N TRP A 63 6.65 18.80 14.97
CA TRP A 63 6.23 17.50 15.49
C TRP A 63 7.39 16.71 16.13
N ALA A 64 8.61 16.84 15.61
CA ALA A 64 9.78 16.20 16.23
C ALA A 64 10.06 16.74 17.64
N GLU A 65 9.93 18.05 17.85
CA GLU A 65 10.06 18.69 19.16
C GLU A 65 8.94 18.26 20.11
N LYS A 66 7.69 18.26 19.64
CA LYS A 66 6.55 17.78 20.43
C LYS A 66 6.73 16.34 20.87
N HIS A 67 7.12 15.44 19.97
CA HIS A 67 7.39 14.05 20.32
C HIS A 67 8.60 13.88 21.25
N LYS A 68 9.59 14.79 21.20
CA LYS A 68 10.70 14.81 22.16
C LYS A 68 10.21 15.15 23.57
N GLN A 69 9.34 16.15 23.69
CA GLN A 69 8.71 16.53 24.95
C GLN A 69 7.84 15.38 25.49
N GLU A 70 6.94 14.81 24.67
CA GLU A 70 6.09 13.67 25.05
C GLU A 70 6.92 12.49 25.57
N ARG A 71 7.99 12.11 24.88
CA ARG A 71 8.89 11.05 25.37
C ARG A 71 9.50 11.40 26.72
N GLN A 72 9.95 12.64 26.93
CA GLN A 72 10.50 13.06 28.21
C GLN A 72 9.47 12.95 29.35
N TYR A 73 8.22 13.34 29.10
CA TYR A 73 7.13 13.20 30.08
C TYR A 73 6.72 11.73 30.34
N HIS A 74 6.80 10.85 29.33
CA HIS A 74 6.44 9.43 29.49
C HIS A 74 7.49 8.60 30.25
N PHE A 75 8.72 9.09 30.40
CA PHE A 75 9.80 8.44 31.15
C PHE A 75 10.09 9.13 32.50
N HIS A 76 9.15 9.89 33.05
CA HIS A 76 9.16 10.44 34.42
C HIS A 76 7.98 9.88 35.20
#